data_AF-A0A1H4E5Y9-F1
#
_entry.id   AF-A0A1H4E5Y9-F1
#
_cell.length_a   1.000
_cell.length_b   1.000
_cell.length_c   1.000
_cell.angle_alpha   90.00
_cell.angle_beta   90.00
_cell.angle_gamma   90.00
#
_symmetry.space_group_name_H-M   'P 1'
#
loop_
_entity.id
_entity.type
_entity.pdbx_description
1 polymer ?
#
loop_
_entity_poly.entity_id
_entity_poly.type
_entity_poly.pdbx_seq_one_letter_code
_entity_poly.pdbx_strand_id
1 'polypeptide(L)' 'GVNAQPYYVLQGRDGKVLVPPRGYDLSVPGFIEFLRSGIEAYNKQQ' A
#
# COMPACT_ATOMS: atom_id res chain seq x y z
N GLY A 1 16.37 7.92 5.08
CA GLY A 1 16.43 6.47 5.25
C GLY A 1 15.16 6.01 5.93
N VAL A 2 14.38 5.16 5.27
CA VAL A 2 13.15 4.61 5.86
C VAL A 2 13.57 3.37 6.67
N ASN A 3 14.15 3.60 7.85
CA ASN A 3 14.61 2.54 8.77
C ASN A 3 13.57 2.22 9.86
N ALA A 4 12.33 2.69 9.70
CA ALA A 4 11.22 2.33 10.57
C ALA A 4 10.51 1.09 9.99
N GLN A 5 10.45 0.01 10.76
CA GLN A 5 9.61 -1.15 10.47
C GLN A 5 8.42 -1.16 11.45
N PRO A 6 7.22 -1.58 11.03
CA PRO A 6 6.87 -2.14 9.71
C PRO A 6 6.72 -1.08 8.59
N TYR A 7 6.97 -1.51 7.35
CA TYR A 7 6.82 -0.69 6.13
C TYR A 7 6.19 -1.51 5.01
N TYR A 8 4.94 -1.20 4.65
CA TYR A 8 4.16 -1.93 3.66
C TYR A 8 4.11 -1.17 2.34
N VAL A 9 4.40 -1.86 1.24
CA VAL A 9 4.37 -1.30 -0.13
C VAL A 9 3.46 -2.18 -0.99
N LEU A 10 2.52 -1.56 -1.72
CA LEU A 10 1.70 -2.23 -2.71
C LEU A 10 2.24 -1.91 -4.10
N GLN A 11 2.66 -2.93 -4.84
CA GLN A 11 3.22 -2.82 -6.18
C GLN A 11 2.32 -3.51 -7.21
N GLY A 12 2.14 -2.86 -8.35
CA GLY A 12 1.49 -3.42 -9.52
C GLY A 12 2.49 -4.09 -10.45
N ARG A 13 2.15 -4.13 -11.75
CA ARG A 13 3.06 -4.63 -12.80
C ARG A 13 4.35 -3.82 -12.80
N ASP A 14 5.46 -4.50 -13.10
CA ASP A 14 6.80 -3.92 -13.21
C ASP A 14 7.28 -3.16 -11.95
N GLY A 15 6.76 -3.53 -10.77
CA GLY A 15 7.16 -2.92 -9.49
C GLY A 15 6.62 -1.51 -9.27
N LYS A 16 5.68 -1.04 -10.10
CA LYS A 16 5.09 0.30 -9.95
C LYS A 16 4.34 0.42 -8.63
N VAL A 17 4.73 1.38 -7.80
CA VAL A 17 4.03 1.70 -6.55
C VAL A 17 2.62 2.19 -6.87
N LEU A 18 1.61 1.56 -6.24
CA LEU A 18 0.19 1.82 -6.50
C LEU A 18 -0.36 2.96 -5.66
N VAL A 19 0.03 2.99 -4.38
CA VAL A 19 -0.42 3.96 -3.38
C VAL A 19 0.76 4.29 -2.45
N PRO A 20 0.72 5.43 -1.73
CA PRO A 20 1.76 5.76 -0.75
C PRO A 20 2.00 4.60 0.24
N PRO A 21 3.26 4.22 0.49
CA PRO A 21 3.57 3.18 1.47
C PRO A 21 3.05 3.49 2.87
N ARG A 22 2.66 2.45 3.60
CA ARG A 22 2.12 2.54 4.96
C ARG A 22 3.19 2.15 5.99
N GLY A 23 3.41 3.01 6.98
CA GLY A 23 4.27 2.72 8.14
C GLY A 23 3.52 2.04 9.30
N TYR A 24 4.07 2.14 10.50
CA TYR A 24 3.42 1.65 11.72
C TYR A 24 2.09 2.37 12.00
N ASP A 25 1.00 1.58 12.07
CA ASP A 25 -0.33 2.01 12.49
C ASP A 25 -1.13 0.77 12.91
N LEU A 26 -1.71 0.78 14.12
CA LEU A 26 -2.46 -0.33 14.70
C LEU A 26 -3.94 -0.40 14.26
N SER A 27 -4.41 0.55 13.46
CA SER A 27 -5.78 0.58 12.96
C SER A 27 -6.04 -0.55 11.96
N VAL A 28 -6.78 -1.58 12.39
CA VAL A 28 -7.25 -2.66 11.50
C VAL A 28 -8.12 -2.12 10.36
N PRO A 29 -9.13 -1.26 10.60
CA PRO A 29 -9.91 -0.67 9.51
C PRO A 29 -9.02 0.13 8.55
N GLY A 30 -8.06 0.89 9.07
CA GLY A 30 -7.11 1.65 8.24
C GLY A 30 -6.25 0.75 7.36
N PHE A 31 -5.84 -0.42 7.86
CA PHE A 31 -5.08 -1.39 7.07
C PHE A 31 -5.94 -2.01 5.95
N ILE A 32 -7.21 -2.30 6.22
CA ILE A 32 -8.16 -2.79 5.21
C ILE A 32 -8.34 -1.74 4.11
N GLU A 33 -8.53 -0.46 4.45
CA GLU A 33 -8.67 0.61 3.47
C GLU A 33 -7.40 0.81 2.63
N PHE A 34 -6.22 0.70 3.25
CA PHE A 34 -4.95 0.69 2.52
C PHE A 34 -4.93 -0.42 1.45
N LEU A 35 -5.30 -1.65 1.79
CA LEU A 35 -5.36 -2.76 0.83
C LEU A 35 -6.40 -2.54 -0.27
N ARG A 36 -7.60 -2.04 0.08
CA ARG A 36 -8.67 -1.73 -0.88
C ARG A 36 -8.22 -0.68 -1.90
N SER A 37 -7.56 0.39 -1.44
CA SER A 37 -7.04 1.43 -2.33
C SER A 37 -6.00 0.89 -3.31
N GLY A 38 -5.18 -0.08 -2.89
CA GLY A 38 -4.23 -0.76 -3.78
C GLY A 38 -4.91 -1.56 -4.88
N ILE A 39 -5.98 -2.30 -4.55
CA ILE A 39 -6.77 -3.05 -5.55
C ILE A 39 -7.42 -2.09 -6.55
N GLU A 40 -8.01 -0.98 -6.07
CA GLU A 40 -8.60 0.04 -6.95
C GLU A 40 -7.56 0.64 -7.90
N ALA A 41 -6.39 1.01 -7.38
CA ALA A 41 -5.29 1.57 -8.16
C ALA A 41 -4.73 0.55 -9.18
N TYR A 42 -4.66 -0.73 -8.84
CA TYR A 42 -4.24 -1.80 -9.76
C TYR A 42 -5.24 -1.99 -10.91
N ASN A 43 -6.54 -2.01 -10.61
CA ASN A 43 -7.57 -2.21 -11.62
C ASN A 43 -7.65 -1.06 -12.62
N LYS A 44 -7.32 0.18 -12.21
CA LYS A 44 -7.21 1.35 -13.10
C LYS A 44 -6.02 1.29 -14.07
N GLN A 45 -5.12 0.31 -13.92
CA GLN A 45 -3.99 0.10 -14.85
C GLN A 45 -4.31 -0.92 -15.96
N GLN A 46 -5.50 -1.53 -15.96
CA GLN A 46 -6.03 -2.31 -17.09
C GLN A 46 -6.69 -1.37 -18.09
#